data_AF-A0A968A2V5-F1
#
_entry.id   AF-A0A968A2V5-F1
#
_cell.length_a   1.000
_cell.length_b   1.000
_cell.length_c   1.000
_cell.angle_alpha   90.00
_cell.angle_beta   90.00
_cell.angle_gamma   90.00
#
_symmetry.space_group_name_H-M   'P 1'
#
loop_
_entity.id
_entity.type
_entity.pdbx_description
1 polymer ?
#
loop_
_entity_poly.entity_id
_entity_poly.type
_entity_poly.pdbx_seq_one_letter_code
_entity_poly.pdbx_strand_id
1 'polypeptide(L)'
;MTFLRISVTIMFVVLLGSILFASNLPHNVQKAIPKANIFQAENPSLNEGQILYRFTSNDSVLWNEDWETGTLGNWWTLDETDVGEKWHLDDWMAFGGSGLSWWMADTTLGTNGGYDNEWYQVIDTDPIDLTGTANPTLTFQSRWSCEPPAGATPPYNGWDGMNVRVSTDGGATWIVLQNPTPAYTATSLYSFGVSHGEGPNVPGWAAQQLTWTQVTVDLSAYAGQTVQIRFAFASDPAASTADPPSGDPSWFAWQIDNIEVADGANVLFSNDGTPTGMTPSNNVSIGGDLWHIATGVGLPSGSYFADCNDSLTGTYNPNMINSLISEYVWLPDTLSAI
;
A
#
# COMPACT_ATOMS: atom_id res chain seq x y z
N MET A 1 -26.93 8.42 -44.86
CA MET A 1 -25.90 8.77 -43.89
C MET A 1 -26.56 8.85 -42.54
N THR A 2 -26.27 7.87 -41.69
CA THR A 2 -26.86 7.70 -40.36
C THR A 2 -25.75 8.04 -39.38
N PHE A 3 -25.92 9.07 -38.55
CA PHE A 3 -25.00 9.35 -37.45
C PHE A 3 -25.63 8.88 -36.15
N LEU A 4 -24.94 7.93 -35.53
CA LEU A 4 -25.15 7.38 -34.21
C LEU A 4 -24.79 8.46 -33.18
N ARG A 5 -25.72 8.78 -32.25
CA ARG A 5 -25.40 9.55 -31.05
C ARG A 5 -24.97 8.56 -29.95
N ILE A 6 -23.72 8.67 -29.49
CA ILE A 6 -23.27 8.06 -28.25
C ILE A 6 -23.33 9.15 -27.18
N SER A 7 -24.19 8.97 -26.18
CA SER A 7 -24.22 9.81 -24.98
C SER A 7 -23.24 9.24 -23.97
N VAL A 8 -22.29 10.05 -23.49
CA VAL A 8 -21.48 9.73 -22.31
C VAL A 8 -22.11 10.42 -21.11
N THR A 9 -22.55 9.63 -20.14
CA THR A 9 -23.08 10.08 -18.85
C THR A 9 -21.93 10.55 -17.97
N ILE A 10 -21.88 11.83 -17.62
CA ILE A 10 -21.00 12.32 -16.56
C ILE A 10 -21.72 12.14 -15.23
N MET A 11 -21.17 11.28 -14.37
CA MET A 11 -21.67 11.00 -13.02
C MET A 11 -21.21 12.12 -12.07
N PHE A 12 -22.15 12.81 -11.43
CA PHE A 12 -21.86 13.74 -10.33
C PHE A 12 -21.74 12.94 -9.02
N VAL A 13 -20.60 13.05 -8.34
CA VAL A 13 -20.42 12.54 -6.97
C VAL A 13 -20.81 13.64 -5.98
N VAL A 14 -21.77 13.33 -5.10
CA VAL A 14 -22.12 14.16 -3.93
C VAL A 14 -21.42 13.58 -2.71
N LEU A 15 -20.63 14.39 -1.98
CA LEU A 15 -20.13 14.01 -0.64
C LEU A 15 -20.62 15.02 0.42
N LEU A 16 -21.33 14.50 1.42
CA LEU A 16 -21.63 15.13 2.71
C LEU A 16 -20.46 14.85 3.68
N GLY A 17 -20.01 15.87 4.42
CA GLY A 17 -18.79 15.81 5.23
C GLY A 17 -18.97 15.77 6.75
N SER A 18 -17.85 15.58 7.45
CA SER A 18 -17.58 15.95 8.85
C SER A 18 -16.06 16.01 9.14
N ILE A 19 -15.65 16.87 10.09
CA ILE A 19 -14.33 17.54 10.26
C ILE A 19 -13.57 17.06 11.53
N LEU A 20 -12.21 17.07 11.52
CA LEU A 20 -11.34 17.37 12.70
C LEU A 20 -9.93 17.89 12.26
N PHE A 21 -9.28 18.74 13.07
CA PHE A 21 -8.07 19.54 12.75
C PHE A 21 -6.74 18.95 13.31
N ALA A 22 -5.64 19.04 12.52
CA ALA A 22 -4.32 19.66 12.83
C ALA A 22 -3.03 18.91 12.39
N SER A 23 -2.19 19.64 11.62
CA SER A 23 -0.71 19.72 11.54
C SER A 23 0.19 18.60 10.95
N ASN A 24 0.94 19.02 9.90
CA ASN A 24 2.20 18.52 9.30
C ASN A 24 2.16 17.23 8.42
N LEU A 25 2.31 17.46 7.10
CA LEU A 25 2.22 16.58 5.90
C LEU A 25 3.32 15.47 5.83
N PRO A 26 3.15 14.31 5.14
CA PRO A 26 2.54 14.14 3.81
C PRO A 26 1.47 13.02 3.60
N HIS A 27 0.74 13.21 2.49
CA HIS A 27 -0.18 12.38 1.70
C HIS A 27 -1.47 11.74 2.29
N ASN A 28 -2.54 12.08 1.55
CA ASN A 28 -3.91 11.61 1.52
C ASN A 28 -4.84 11.96 2.69
N VAL A 29 -5.90 12.70 2.33
CA VAL A 29 -7.06 13.12 3.14
C VAL A 29 -6.94 14.46 3.90
N GLN A 30 -6.82 15.58 3.16
CA GLN A 30 -7.47 16.82 3.60
C GLN A 30 -8.92 16.84 3.12
N LYS A 31 -9.84 16.35 3.95
CA LYS A 31 -11.28 16.53 3.77
C LYS A 31 -11.64 18.02 3.91
N ALA A 32 -12.27 18.53 2.86
CA ALA A 32 -13.12 19.72 2.74
C ALA A 32 -13.22 20.63 3.99
N ILE A 33 -12.68 21.84 3.87
CA ILE A 33 -12.99 22.95 4.77
C ILE A 33 -14.44 23.41 4.46
N PRO A 34 -15.41 23.33 5.39
CA PRO A 34 -16.75 23.77 5.10
C PRO A 34 -16.89 25.25 5.49
N LYS A 35 -17.16 26.08 4.49
CA LYS A 35 -17.92 27.32 4.68
C LYS A 35 -18.65 27.67 3.40
N ALA A 36 -19.91 27.25 3.32
CA ALA A 36 -20.86 27.94 2.46
C ALA A 36 -22.24 27.86 3.11
N ASN A 37 -22.73 29.02 3.57
CA ASN A 37 -24.13 29.23 3.87
C ASN A 37 -24.93 28.98 2.60
N ILE A 38 -25.72 27.90 2.58
CA ILE A 38 -26.67 27.64 1.51
C ILE A 38 -27.84 28.62 1.72
N PHE A 39 -27.88 29.70 0.94
CA PHE A 39 -29.12 30.46 0.76
C PHE A 39 -29.94 29.74 -0.30
N GLN A 40 -30.90 28.94 0.14
CA GLN A 40 -31.99 28.47 -0.71
C GLN A 40 -32.96 29.64 -0.90
N ALA A 41 -32.90 30.30 -2.05
CA ALA A 41 -33.95 31.24 -2.44
C ALA A 41 -35.11 30.45 -3.07
N GLU A 42 -36.12 30.12 -2.28
CA GLU A 42 -37.41 29.68 -2.82
C GLU A 42 -38.04 30.86 -3.60
N ASN A 43 -38.17 30.71 -4.92
CA ASN A 43 -38.96 31.61 -5.74
C ASN A 43 -40.40 31.07 -5.78
N PRO A 44 -41.40 31.74 -5.18
CA PRO A 44 -42.74 31.18 -4.95
C PRO A 44 -43.64 31.16 -6.21
N SER A 45 -43.06 31.09 -7.41
CA SER A 45 -43.81 31.17 -8.68
C SER A 45 -43.48 30.09 -9.72
N LEU A 46 -42.76 29.03 -9.36
CA LEU A 46 -42.48 27.90 -10.26
C LEU A 46 -43.16 26.63 -9.74
N ASN A 47 -43.98 26.00 -10.58
CA ASN A 47 -44.55 24.68 -10.30
C ASN A 47 -43.41 23.63 -10.23
N GLU A 48 -43.58 22.63 -9.36
CA GLU A 48 -42.62 21.53 -9.18
C GLU A 48 -42.23 20.90 -10.53
N GLY A 49 -40.92 20.91 -10.84
CA GLY A 49 -40.35 20.14 -11.94
C GLY A 49 -39.68 20.91 -13.09
N GLN A 50 -39.54 22.25 -13.03
CA GLN A 50 -38.80 23.00 -14.06
C GLN A 50 -37.59 23.73 -13.46
N ILE A 51 -36.40 23.14 -13.63
CA ILE A 51 -35.12 23.84 -13.41
C ILE A 51 -34.80 24.59 -14.72
N LEU A 52 -34.97 25.91 -14.70
CA LEU A 52 -34.50 26.78 -15.78
C LEU A 52 -33.02 27.08 -15.54
N TYR A 53 -32.11 26.35 -16.18
CA TYR A 53 -30.70 26.76 -16.25
C TYR A 53 -30.61 28.01 -17.13
N ARG A 54 -30.61 29.18 -16.50
CA ARG A 54 -30.31 30.44 -17.17
C ARG A 54 -28.79 30.57 -17.22
N PHE A 55 -28.16 30.06 -18.28
CA PHE A 55 -26.77 30.40 -18.58
C PHE A 55 -26.71 31.90 -18.91
N THR A 56 -26.25 32.70 -17.97
CA THR A 56 -25.91 34.10 -18.21
C THR A 56 -24.59 34.15 -18.99
N SER A 57 -24.48 35.04 -19.97
CA SER A 57 -23.33 35.19 -20.90
C SER A 57 -21.99 35.62 -20.26
N ASN A 58 -21.80 35.39 -18.96
CA ASN A 58 -20.64 35.82 -18.18
C ASN A 58 -19.96 34.64 -17.47
N ASP A 59 -19.99 33.44 -18.07
CA ASP A 59 -19.20 32.32 -17.55
C ASP A 59 -17.72 32.58 -17.85
N SER A 60 -16.96 32.96 -16.82
CA SER A 60 -15.50 33.04 -16.91
C SER A 60 -14.90 31.65 -16.70
N VAL A 61 -14.15 31.16 -17.69
CA VAL A 61 -13.29 29.98 -17.52
C VAL A 61 -12.19 30.35 -16.52
N LEU A 62 -12.19 29.70 -15.35
CA LEU A 62 -11.24 29.97 -14.28
C LEU A 62 -9.90 29.27 -14.50
N TRP A 63 -9.92 28.12 -15.18
CA TRP A 63 -8.74 27.36 -15.55
C TRP A 63 -9.10 26.41 -16.71
N ASN A 64 -8.15 26.19 -17.62
CA ASN A 64 -8.27 25.23 -18.70
C ASN A 64 -6.96 24.48 -18.91
N GLU A 65 -7.07 23.20 -19.23
CA GLU A 65 -6.00 22.40 -19.79
C GLU A 65 -6.55 21.71 -21.03
N ASP A 66 -5.85 21.84 -22.15
CA ASP A 66 -6.23 21.23 -23.44
C ASP A 66 -5.17 20.28 -23.98
N TRP A 67 -4.04 20.10 -23.26
CA TRP A 67 -2.90 19.24 -23.56
C TRP A 67 -2.09 19.66 -24.79
N GLU A 68 -2.44 20.76 -25.46
CA GLU A 68 -1.85 21.15 -26.75
C GLU A 68 -0.46 21.78 -26.61
N THR A 69 0.04 21.91 -25.38
CA THR A 69 1.47 22.14 -25.12
C THR A 69 2.32 20.92 -25.48
N GLY A 70 1.71 19.75 -25.64
CA GLY A 70 2.38 18.48 -25.93
C GLY A 70 3.11 17.89 -24.73
N THR A 71 2.86 18.41 -23.51
CA THR A 71 3.51 17.97 -22.27
C THR A 71 2.51 17.93 -21.12
N LEU A 72 2.81 17.16 -20.07
CA LEU A 72 2.02 17.16 -18.83
C LEU A 72 2.14 18.48 -18.03
N GLY A 73 3.05 19.39 -18.42
CA GLY A 73 3.22 20.67 -17.74
C GLY A 73 3.54 20.51 -16.25
N ASN A 74 2.68 21.11 -15.40
CA ASN A 74 2.78 21.05 -13.94
C ASN A 74 1.93 19.94 -13.31
N TRP A 75 1.33 19.06 -14.11
CA TRP A 75 0.59 17.93 -13.59
C TRP A 75 1.55 16.86 -13.07
N TRP A 76 1.13 16.16 -12.02
CA TRP A 76 1.88 15.05 -11.44
C TRP A 76 1.19 13.75 -11.77
N THR A 77 1.99 12.76 -12.11
CA THR A 77 1.54 11.39 -12.35
C THR A 77 1.99 10.53 -11.20
N LEU A 78 1.17 9.54 -10.85
CA LEU A 78 1.42 8.67 -9.71
C LEU A 78 0.96 7.26 -10.03
N ASP A 79 1.88 6.31 -9.95
CA ASP A 79 1.53 4.90 -9.78
C ASP A 79 1.14 4.68 -8.32
N GLU A 80 -0.15 4.47 -8.07
CA GLU A 80 -0.66 4.28 -6.71
C GLU A 80 -0.40 2.85 -6.19
N THR A 81 0.06 1.94 -7.05
CA THR A 81 0.44 0.58 -6.62
C THR A 81 1.84 0.52 -6.03
N ASP A 82 2.70 1.50 -6.33
CA ASP A 82 4.02 1.59 -5.72
C ASP A 82 3.99 2.38 -4.41
N VAL A 83 3.70 1.69 -3.33
CA VAL A 83 3.74 2.26 -1.97
C VAL A 83 5.16 2.39 -1.41
N GLY A 84 6.17 1.97 -2.16
CA GLY A 84 7.56 1.88 -1.71
C GLY A 84 7.80 0.81 -0.64
N GLU A 85 9.03 0.77 -0.13
CA GLU A 85 9.41 -0.09 0.98
C GLU A 85 8.86 0.42 2.32
N LYS A 86 8.34 -0.49 3.15
CA LYS A 86 7.74 -0.16 4.46
C LYS A 86 8.49 -0.72 5.65
N TRP A 87 9.56 -1.47 5.41
CA TRP A 87 10.49 -1.87 6.46
C TRP A 87 11.47 -0.74 6.77
N HIS A 88 11.51 -0.31 8.02
CA HIS A 88 12.39 0.75 8.49
C HIS A 88 12.82 0.49 9.94
N LEU A 89 13.82 1.23 10.40
CA LEU A 89 14.22 1.23 11.80
C LEU A 89 13.44 2.30 12.57
N ASP A 90 12.89 1.94 13.72
CA ASP A 90 12.10 2.85 14.54
C ASP A 90 12.29 2.58 16.04
N ASP A 91 12.08 3.59 16.88
CA ASP A 91 12.21 3.50 18.34
C ASP A 91 10.89 3.16 19.06
N TRP A 92 9.76 3.20 18.35
CA TRP A 92 8.45 2.89 18.90
C TRP A 92 8.40 1.44 19.36
N MET A 93 8.32 1.26 20.69
CA MET A 93 8.27 -0.06 21.31
C MET A 93 9.45 -0.96 20.94
N ALA A 94 10.61 -0.37 20.63
CA ALA A 94 11.82 -1.11 20.33
C ALA A 94 12.15 -2.15 21.42
N PHE A 95 12.71 -3.29 21.03
CA PHE A 95 13.04 -4.36 21.95
C PHE A 95 14.01 -3.87 23.04
N GLY A 96 13.81 -4.31 24.28
CA GLY A 96 14.59 -3.84 25.44
C GLY A 96 14.22 -2.42 25.92
N GLY A 97 13.33 -1.70 25.23
CA GLY A 97 12.82 -0.38 25.62
C GLY A 97 13.76 0.79 25.30
N SER A 98 14.76 0.57 24.45
CA SER A 98 15.71 1.59 23.98
C SER A 98 16.34 1.15 22.67
N GLY A 99 16.88 2.09 21.88
CA GLY A 99 17.49 1.76 20.59
C GLY A 99 16.43 1.74 19.48
N LEU A 100 16.69 0.96 18.44
CA LEU A 100 15.81 0.82 17.27
C LEU A 100 15.49 -0.66 17.07
N SER A 101 14.30 -0.96 16.54
CA SER A 101 13.96 -2.28 16.01
C SER A 101 13.54 -2.15 14.56
N TRP A 102 13.62 -3.23 13.79
CA TRP A 102 13.03 -3.26 12.46
C TRP A 102 11.51 -3.33 12.57
N TRP A 103 10.83 -2.46 11.85
CA TRP A 103 9.39 -2.36 11.83
C TRP A 103 8.89 -2.26 10.40
N MET A 104 7.98 -3.16 10.03
CA MET A 104 7.20 -3.06 8.82
C MET A 104 5.92 -2.30 9.13
N ALA A 105 5.86 -1.04 8.67
CA ALA A 105 4.67 -0.20 8.76
C ALA A 105 4.86 1.09 7.92
N ASP A 106 3.76 1.77 7.67
CA ASP A 106 3.73 3.21 7.45
C ASP A 106 3.35 3.91 8.76
N THR A 107 4.23 4.78 9.25
CA THR A 107 4.08 5.48 10.53
C THR A 107 2.94 6.51 10.52
N THR A 108 2.39 6.81 9.34
CA THR A 108 1.26 7.74 9.18
C THR A 108 -0.11 7.07 9.32
N LEU A 109 -0.17 5.72 9.33
CA LEU A 109 -1.42 4.97 9.38
C LEU A 109 -1.83 4.58 10.81
N GLY A 110 -3.10 4.77 11.14
CA GLY A 110 -3.66 4.36 12.44
C GLY A 110 -3.15 5.17 13.62
N THR A 111 -3.17 4.55 14.80
CA THR A 111 -2.90 5.23 16.08
C THR A 111 -1.40 5.43 16.31
N ASN A 112 -0.59 4.46 15.90
CA ASN A 112 0.85 4.47 16.14
C ASN A 112 1.67 4.30 14.86
N GLY A 113 1.05 3.97 13.73
CA GLY A 113 1.66 3.37 12.54
C GLY A 113 1.03 1.99 12.26
N GLY A 114 1.02 1.58 10.99
CA GLY A 114 0.40 0.33 10.59
C GLY A 114 0.55 0.03 9.11
N TYR A 115 -0.43 -0.62 8.51
CA TYR A 115 -0.36 -1.07 7.12
C TYR A 115 -1.67 -0.82 6.38
N ASP A 116 -1.59 -0.80 5.06
CA ASP A 116 -2.74 -0.70 4.16
C ASP A 116 -2.98 -2.03 3.42
N ASN A 117 -4.06 -2.09 2.66
CA ASN A 117 -4.47 -3.26 1.89
C ASN A 117 -3.47 -3.61 0.78
N GLU A 118 -3.48 -4.89 0.38
CA GLU A 118 -2.72 -5.44 -0.75
C GLU A 118 -1.20 -5.23 -0.69
N TRP A 119 -0.63 -5.00 0.49
CA TRP A 119 0.81 -4.90 0.64
C TRP A 119 1.48 -6.26 0.55
N TYR A 120 2.69 -6.27 0.01
CA TYR A 120 3.63 -7.38 0.12
C TYR A 120 5.02 -6.81 0.39
N GLN A 121 5.38 -6.73 1.66
CA GLN A 121 6.58 -6.05 2.14
C GLN A 121 7.57 -7.07 2.71
N VAL A 122 8.82 -7.01 2.27
CA VAL A 122 9.86 -7.94 2.68
C VAL A 122 11.12 -7.23 3.13
N ILE A 123 11.88 -7.86 4.01
CA ILE A 123 13.26 -7.49 4.31
C ILE A 123 14.12 -8.74 4.34
N ASP A 124 15.22 -8.69 3.60
CA ASP A 124 16.10 -9.83 3.35
C ASP A 124 17.45 -9.61 4.02
N THR A 125 18.03 -10.64 4.62
CA THR A 125 19.41 -10.58 5.11
C THR A 125 20.40 -10.53 3.94
N ASP A 126 21.59 -10.01 4.19
CA ASP A 126 22.78 -10.35 3.39
C ASP A 126 22.99 -11.88 3.36
N PRO A 127 23.75 -12.41 2.37
CA PRO A 127 24.08 -13.83 2.32
C PRO A 127 24.82 -14.31 3.57
N ILE A 128 24.33 -15.42 4.15
CA ILE A 128 24.84 -16.07 5.35
C ILE A 128 25.48 -17.40 4.96
N ASP A 129 26.78 -17.54 5.18
CA ASP A 129 27.49 -18.78 4.91
C ASP A 129 27.31 -19.79 6.06
N LEU A 130 26.60 -20.90 5.79
CA LEU A 130 26.40 -22.00 6.74
C LEU A 130 27.40 -23.15 6.53
N THR A 131 28.49 -22.94 5.78
CA THR A 131 29.53 -23.96 5.64
C THR A 131 30.20 -24.27 6.98
N GLY A 132 30.41 -25.56 7.24
CA GLY A 132 30.99 -26.03 8.51
C GLY A 132 30.03 -26.06 9.70
N THR A 133 28.75 -25.72 9.50
CA THR A 133 27.70 -25.86 10.53
C THR A 133 27.11 -27.27 10.56
N ALA A 134 26.56 -27.67 11.71
CA ALA A 134 25.84 -28.92 11.91
C ALA A 134 24.36 -28.70 12.23
N ASN A 135 24.03 -27.75 13.13
CA ASN A 135 22.65 -27.47 13.53
C ASN A 135 22.37 -25.95 13.58
N PRO A 136 22.58 -25.22 12.46
CA PRO A 136 22.33 -23.79 12.42
C PRO A 136 20.85 -23.50 12.76
N THR A 137 20.63 -22.46 13.55
CA THR A 137 19.33 -22.04 14.04
C THR A 137 19.18 -20.53 13.84
N LEU A 138 18.03 -20.11 13.35
CA LEU A 138 17.61 -18.70 13.36
C LEU A 138 16.86 -18.40 14.66
N THR A 139 17.23 -17.31 15.33
CA THR A 139 16.45 -16.73 16.42
C THR A 139 16.23 -15.25 16.21
N PHE A 140 15.08 -14.73 16.65
CA PHE A 140 14.78 -13.29 16.63
C PHE A 140 13.66 -12.98 17.63
N GLN A 141 13.57 -11.75 18.10
CA GLN A 141 12.42 -11.25 18.84
C GLN A 141 11.37 -10.76 17.86
N SER A 142 10.10 -11.04 18.15
CA SER A 142 8.98 -10.68 17.27
C SER A 142 7.77 -10.20 18.06
N ARG A 143 7.07 -9.20 17.54
CA ARG A 143 5.70 -8.84 17.94
C ARG A 143 4.92 -8.35 16.72
N TRP A 144 3.63 -8.66 16.67
CA TRP A 144 2.77 -8.30 15.53
C TRP A 144 1.32 -8.06 15.92
N SER A 145 0.59 -7.37 15.05
CA SER A 145 -0.85 -7.15 15.12
C SER A 145 -1.38 -6.83 13.72
N CYS A 146 -2.17 -7.75 13.17
CA CYS A 146 -2.80 -7.67 11.85
C CYS A 146 -4.18 -8.32 11.88
N GLU A 147 -4.90 -8.28 10.76
CA GLU A 147 -6.24 -8.81 10.64
C GLU A 147 -6.32 -10.28 11.12
N PRO A 148 -7.26 -10.62 12.03
CA PRO A 148 -7.46 -11.98 12.49
C PRO A 148 -8.21 -12.84 11.47
N PRO A 149 -8.15 -14.18 11.54
CA PRO A 149 -8.79 -15.09 10.58
C PRO A 149 -10.32 -15.14 10.64
N ALA A 150 -10.97 -14.19 11.30
CA ALA A 150 -12.42 -14.22 11.52
C ALA A 150 -13.17 -14.15 10.19
N GLY A 151 -14.02 -15.15 9.93
CA GLY A 151 -14.78 -15.24 8.68
C GLY A 151 -14.02 -15.90 7.52
N ALA A 152 -12.76 -16.31 7.69
CA ALA A 152 -12.00 -17.01 6.66
C ALA A 152 -12.67 -18.33 6.24
N THR A 153 -12.68 -18.60 4.94
CA THR A 153 -13.26 -19.81 4.36
C THR A 153 -12.20 -20.70 3.70
N PRO A 154 -12.32 -22.04 3.80
CA PRO A 154 -11.38 -22.96 3.16
C PRO A 154 -11.14 -22.68 1.67
N PRO A 155 -9.90 -22.85 1.17
CA PRO A 155 -8.76 -23.44 1.87
C PRO A 155 -8.01 -22.47 2.81
N TYR A 156 -8.41 -21.21 2.87
CA TYR A 156 -7.74 -20.17 3.65
C TYR A 156 -8.25 -20.12 5.09
N ASN A 157 -7.33 -19.90 6.02
CA ASN A 157 -7.62 -19.79 7.46
C ASN A 157 -6.86 -18.66 8.14
N GLY A 158 -6.42 -17.67 7.36
CA GLY A 158 -5.94 -16.36 7.79
C GLY A 158 -6.04 -15.38 6.62
N TRP A 159 -6.29 -14.12 6.93
CA TRP A 159 -6.42 -13.06 5.93
C TRP A 159 -5.03 -12.45 5.69
N ASP A 160 -4.64 -11.56 6.60
CA ASP A 160 -3.30 -10.98 6.67
C ASP A 160 -2.34 -11.85 7.46
N GLY A 161 -1.05 -11.68 7.18
CA GLY A 161 -0.05 -12.33 8.00
C GLY A 161 1.37 -12.18 7.53
N MET A 162 2.24 -12.90 8.23
CA MET A 162 3.67 -12.86 8.02
C MET A 162 4.32 -14.23 8.19
N ASN A 163 5.40 -14.46 7.46
CA ASN A 163 6.22 -15.65 7.59
C ASN A 163 7.70 -15.37 7.35
N VAL A 164 8.53 -16.35 7.73
CA VAL A 164 9.96 -16.32 7.46
C VAL A 164 10.24 -17.26 6.31
N ARG A 165 11.08 -16.83 5.37
CA ARG A 165 11.47 -17.60 4.19
C ARG A 165 12.98 -17.69 4.08
N VAL A 166 13.44 -18.65 3.30
CA VAL A 166 14.86 -18.87 3.01
C VAL A 166 15.07 -18.99 1.51
N SER A 167 16.18 -18.44 1.03
CA SER A 167 16.68 -18.59 -0.32
C SER A 167 18.06 -19.23 -0.28
N THR A 168 18.35 -20.11 -1.25
CA THR A 168 19.65 -20.77 -1.43
C THR A 168 20.28 -20.43 -2.79
N ASP A 169 19.68 -19.50 -3.54
CA ASP A 169 20.01 -19.18 -4.93
C ASP A 169 20.23 -17.67 -5.15
N GLY A 170 20.62 -16.95 -4.10
CA GLY A 170 20.89 -15.51 -4.17
C GLY A 170 19.62 -14.66 -4.30
N GLY A 171 18.50 -15.14 -3.75
CA GLY A 171 17.22 -14.42 -3.69
C GLY A 171 16.31 -14.64 -4.89
N ALA A 172 16.66 -15.53 -5.84
CA ALA A 172 15.84 -15.81 -7.01
C ALA A 172 14.57 -16.60 -6.67
N THR A 173 14.64 -17.53 -5.72
CA THR A 173 13.50 -18.26 -5.18
C THR A 173 13.50 -18.28 -3.66
N TRP A 174 12.31 -18.40 -3.07
CA TRP A 174 12.10 -18.35 -1.63
C TRP A 174 11.16 -19.46 -1.19
N ILE A 175 11.55 -20.17 -0.12
CA ILE A 175 10.74 -21.24 0.49
C ILE A 175 10.37 -20.81 1.90
N VAL A 176 9.09 -20.95 2.27
CA VAL A 176 8.63 -20.68 3.64
C VAL A 176 9.30 -21.67 4.60
N LEU A 177 10.01 -21.16 5.59
CA LEU A 177 10.60 -21.96 6.67
C LEU A 177 9.48 -22.52 7.54
N GLN A 178 9.53 -23.82 7.78
CA GLN A 178 8.45 -24.57 8.43
C GLN A 178 8.69 -24.70 9.95
N ASN A 179 7.61 -24.91 10.69
CA ASN A 179 7.63 -25.25 12.12
C ASN A 179 8.47 -24.31 13.01
N PRO A 180 8.33 -22.98 12.89
CA PRO A 180 8.95 -22.08 13.85
C PRO A 180 8.40 -22.35 15.26
N THR A 181 9.10 -21.90 16.28
CA THR A 181 8.61 -21.86 17.67
C THR A 181 8.60 -20.42 18.13
N PRO A 182 7.45 -19.81 18.48
CA PRO A 182 6.09 -20.37 18.42
C PRO A 182 5.64 -20.71 16.99
N ALA A 183 4.77 -21.71 16.88
CA ALA A 183 4.24 -22.18 15.60
C ALA A 183 3.42 -21.09 14.90
N TYR A 184 3.42 -21.15 13.56
CA TYR A 184 2.50 -20.38 12.73
C TYR A 184 1.05 -20.61 13.17
N THR A 185 0.25 -19.55 13.19
CA THR A 185 -1.13 -19.58 13.65
C THR A 185 -2.13 -19.86 12.53
N ALA A 186 -1.72 -19.66 11.27
CA ALA A 186 -2.45 -20.02 10.07
C ALA A 186 -1.63 -20.99 9.21
N THR A 187 -2.32 -21.92 8.55
CA THR A 187 -1.70 -22.87 7.61
C THR A 187 -1.84 -22.42 6.16
N SER A 188 -2.74 -21.49 5.87
CA SER A 188 -2.98 -20.93 4.54
C SER A 188 -3.48 -19.50 4.65
N LEU A 189 -2.58 -18.54 4.43
CA LEU A 189 -2.87 -17.11 4.38
C LEU A 189 -3.46 -16.69 3.04
N TYR A 190 -4.57 -15.95 3.06
CA TYR A 190 -5.24 -15.42 1.87
C TYR A 190 -4.39 -14.36 1.19
N SER A 191 -3.75 -13.47 1.96
CA SER A 191 -2.91 -12.39 1.43
C SER A 191 -1.83 -12.93 0.49
N PHE A 192 -1.00 -13.87 0.94
CA PHE A 192 -0.01 -14.50 0.05
C PHE A 192 -0.65 -15.34 -1.05
N GLY A 193 -1.68 -16.11 -0.72
CA GLY A 193 -2.19 -17.14 -1.62
C GLY A 193 -3.04 -16.62 -2.77
N VAL A 194 -3.99 -15.73 -2.48
CA VAL A 194 -4.90 -15.15 -3.49
C VAL A 194 -4.39 -13.80 -3.95
N SER A 195 -4.16 -12.84 -3.02
CA SER A 195 -3.79 -11.48 -3.41
C SER A 195 -2.46 -11.44 -4.16
N HIS A 196 -1.50 -12.26 -3.75
CA HIS A 196 -0.15 -12.33 -4.35
C HIS A 196 0.12 -13.63 -5.13
N GLY A 197 -0.92 -14.43 -5.40
CA GLY A 197 -0.85 -15.52 -6.36
C GLY A 197 0.01 -16.73 -5.98
N GLU A 198 0.39 -16.91 -4.70
CA GLU A 198 1.20 -18.05 -4.27
C GLU A 198 0.38 -19.36 -4.11
N GLY A 199 -0.95 -19.27 -4.19
CA GLY A 199 -1.87 -20.39 -3.98
C GLY A 199 -2.08 -20.75 -2.50
N PRO A 200 -2.83 -21.82 -2.20
CA PRO A 200 -3.11 -22.23 -0.84
C PRO A 200 -1.89 -22.87 -0.16
N ASN A 201 -1.97 -23.03 1.16
CA ASN A 201 -0.95 -23.66 2.02
C ASN A 201 0.33 -22.83 2.19
N VAL A 202 0.22 -21.50 2.17
CA VAL A 202 1.28 -20.60 2.63
C VAL A 202 1.05 -20.33 4.12
N PRO A 203 1.80 -20.97 5.04
CA PRO A 203 1.60 -20.78 6.47
C PRO A 203 2.23 -19.47 6.94
N GLY A 204 1.77 -18.99 8.09
CA GLY A 204 2.30 -17.79 8.72
C GLY A 204 1.62 -17.46 10.05
N TRP A 205 2.13 -16.44 10.72
CA TRP A 205 1.42 -15.84 11.83
C TRP A 205 0.39 -14.85 11.29
N ALA A 206 -0.77 -14.82 11.93
CA ALA A 206 -1.85 -13.87 11.74
C ALA A 206 -2.33 -13.37 13.11
N ALA A 207 -3.34 -12.49 13.13
CA ALA A 207 -3.86 -11.89 14.35
C ALA A 207 -2.78 -11.15 15.14
N GLN A 208 -2.65 -11.42 16.45
CA GLN A 208 -1.87 -10.58 17.36
C GLN A 208 -0.93 -11.38 18.27
N GLN A 209 0.29 -10.87 18.41
CA GLN A 209 1.27 -11.23 19.44
C GLN A 209 1.87 -9.92 19.95
N LEU A 210 1.22 -9.29 20.93
CA LEU A 210 1.52 -7.92 21.34
C LEU A 210 2.80 -7.81 22.19
N THR A 211 3.18 -8.89 22.88
CA THR A 211 4.41 -8.97 23.65
C THR A 211 5.54 -9.53 22.81
N TRP A 212 6.70 -8.88 22.88
CA TRP A 212 7.95 -9.40 22.33
C TRP A 212 8.16 -10.85 22.75
N THR A 213 8.26 -11.72 21.76
CA THR A 213 8.40 -13.16 21.94
C THR A 213 9.54 -13.63 21.06
N GLN A 214 10.44 -14.43 21.63
CA GLN A 214 11.48 -15.04 20.85
C GLN A 214 10.89 -16.09 19.90
N VAL A 215 11.25 -15.98 18.64
CA VAL A 215 11.03 -16.98 17.61
C VAL A 215 12.31 -17.77 17.39
N THR A 216 12.19 -19.06 17.18
CA THR A 216 13.29 -19.97 16.84
C THR A 216 12.89 -20.83 15.63
N VAL A 217 13.80 -20.97 14.67
CA VAL A 217 13.58 -21.75 13.44
C VAL A 217 14.82 -22.60 13.16
N ASP A 218 14.61 -23.90 12.94
CA ASP A 218 15.68 -24.83 12.57
C ASP A 218 16.11 -24.59 11.12
N LEU A 219 17.41 -24.40 10.90
CA LEU A 219 18.02 -24.26 9.57
C LEU A 219 18.91 -25.45 9.22
N SER A 220 18.88 -26.55 9.98
CA SER A 220 19.77 -27.71 9.77
C SER A 220 19.68 -28.31 8.36
N ALA A 221 18.51 -28.21 7.70
CA ALA A 221 18.34 -28.63 6.31
C ALA A 221 19.18 -27.84 5.30
N TYR A 222 19.68 -26.66 5.69
CA TYR A 222 20.47 -25.75 4.87
C TYR A 222 21.95 -25.71 5.28
N ALA A 223 22.38 -26.54 6.24
CA ALA A 223 23.78 -26.66 6.63
C ALA A 223 24.66 -26.95 5.40
N GLY A 224 25.80 -26.27 5.29
CA GLY A 224 26.71 -26.39 4.15
C GLY A 224 26.37 -25.52 2.94
N GLN A 225 25.31 -24.71 2.99
CA GLN A 225 24.91 -23.79 1.92
C GLN A 225 25.13 -22.34 2.34
N THR A 226 25.15 -21.43 1.36
CA THR A 226 24.96 -20.00 1.61
C THR A 226 23.48 -19.70 1.46
N VAL A 227 22.88 -19.03 2.44
CA VAL A 227 21.45 -18.72 2.47
C VAL A 227 21.17 -17.23 2.64
N GLN A 228 19.98 -16.79 2.26
CA GLN A 228 19.42 -15.52 2.72
C GLN A 228 18.11 -15.81 3.46
N ILE A 229 17.81 -15.03 4.50
CA ILE A 229 16.57 -15.13 5.27
C ILE A 229 15.70 -13.91 4.93
N ARG A 230 14.42 -14.16 4.69
CA ARG A 230 13.41 -13.14 4.38
C ARG A 230 12.35 -13.10 5.46
N PHE A 231 12.04 -11.91 5.93
CA PHE A 231 10.86 -11.64 6.74
C PHE A 231 9.80 -11.03 5.83
N ALA A 232 8.73 -11.77 5.55
CA ALA A 232 7.69 -11.37 4.61
C ALA A 232 6.37 -11.09 5.33
N PHE A 233 5.77 -9.94 5.05
CA PHE A 233 4.40 -9.59 5.43
C PHE A 233 3.55 -9.40 4.18
N ALA A 234 2.29 -9.85 4.23
CA ALA A 234 1.32 -9.52 3.21
C ALA A 234 -0.08 -9.27 3.81
N SER A 235 -0.80 -8.32 3.22
CA SER A 235 -2.20 -8.01 3.53
C SER A 235 -3.15 -8.33 2.38
N ASP A 236 -4.40 -8.59 2.73
CA ASP A 236 -5.52 -8.80 1.85
C ASP A 236 -6.11 -7.45 1.34
N PRO A 237 -7.12 -7.47 0.46
CA PRO A 237 -7.70 -6.25 -0.11
C PRO A 237 -8.77 -5.54 0.76
N ALA A 238 -9.09 -6.04 1.95
CA ALA A 238 -10.36 -5.71 2.60
C ALA A 238 -10.25 -4.96 3.94
N ALA A 239 -9.35 -5.38 4.83
CA ALA A 239 -9.28 -4.79 6.16
C ALA A 239 -7.84 -4.58 6.63
N SER A 240 -7.46 -3.31 6.73
CA SER A 240 -6.13 -2.91 7.19
C SER A 240 -6.18 -1.97 8.41
N THR A 241 -5.05 -1.37 8.78
CA THR A 241 -5.03 -0.30 9.78
C THR A 241 -5.86 0.92 9.33
N ALA A 242 -5.96 1.15 8.02
CA ALA A 242 -6.54 2.36 7.43
C ALA A 242 -8.08 2.30 7.24
N ASP A 243 -8.73 1.16 7.51
CA ASP A 243 -10.12 0.91 7.09
C ASP A 243 -11.18 0.79 8.21
N PRO A 244 -11.24 1.66 9.24
CA PRO A 244 -12.30 1.54 10.22
C PRO A 244 -13.69 1.73 9.58
N PRO A 245 -14.70 0.88 9.86
CA PRO A 245 -14.72 -0.13 10.92
C PRO A 245 -14.41 -1.57 10.47
N SER A 246 -14.10 -1.83 9.19
CA SER A 246 -13.70 -3.17 8.75
C SER A 246 -12.32 -3.56 9.26
N GLY A 247 -11.42 -2.57 9.35
CA GLY A 247 -10.12 -2.65 9.97
C GLY A 247 -10.04 -2.06 11.38
N ASP A 248 -8.83 -2.06 11.95
CA ASP A 248 -8.57 -1.56 13.30
C ASP A 248 -7.33 -0.64 13.32
N PRO A 249 -7.48 0.63 13.73
CA PRO A 249 -6.37 1.59 13.77
C PRO A 249 -5.29 1.26 14.81
N SER A 250 -5.44 0.18 15.59
CA SER A 250 -4.41 -0.32 16.52
C SER A 250 -3.53 -1.43 15.94
N TRP A 251 -3.86 -1.97 14.76
CA TRP A 251 -3.00 -2.93 14.07
C TRP A 251 -1.76 -2.22 13.54
N PHE A 252 -0.58 -2.71 13.93
CA PHE A 252 0.72 -2.09 13.64
C PHE A 252 1.59 -2.95 12.72
N ALA A 253 1.00 -4.00 12.14
CA ALA A 253 1.67 -5.05 11.40
C ALA A 253 2.78 -5.76 12.19
N TRP A 254 4.07 -5.54 11.91
CA TRP A 254 5.13 -6.46 12.37
C TRP A 254 6.46 -5.81 12.74
N GLN A 255 6.95 -6.08 13.95
CA GLN A 255 8.27 -5.68 14.42
C GLN A 255 9.14 -6.90 14.71
N ILE A 256 10.43 -6.80 14.37
CA ILE A 256 11.46 -7.80 14.65
C ILE A 256 12.74 -7.14 15.20
N ASP A 257 13.47 -7.86 16.04
CA ASP A 257 14.75 -7.41 16.58
C ASP A 257 15.62 -8.60 17.03
N ASN A 258 16.88 -8.36 17.39
CA ASN A 258 17.84 -9.37 17.84
C ASN A 258 17.86 -10.61 16.93
N ILE A 259 17.93 -10.36 15.63
CA ILE A 259 18.00 -11.40 14.61
C ILE A 259 19.38 -12.04 14.71
N GLU A 260 19.45 -13.35 14.87
CA GLU A 260 20.69 -14.10 14.96
C GLU A 260 20.57 -15.43 14.21
N VAL A 261 21.55 -15.75 13.38
CA VAL A 261 21.77 -17.11 12.88
C VAL A 261 23.04 -17.66 13.50
N ALA A 262 22.94 -18.78 14.21
CA ALA A 262 24.05 -19.37 14.94
C ALA A 262 24.03 -20.90 14.92
N ASP A 263 25.20 -21.53 15.07
CA ASP A 263 25.35 -22.96 15.37
C ASP A 263 26.02 -23.10 16.74
N GLY A 264 25.21 -23.35 17.77
CA GLY A 264 25.67 -23.30 19.16
C GLY A 264 26.17 -21.91 19.55
N ALA A 265 27.47 -21.80 19.87
CA ALA A 265 28.10 -20.52 20.24
C ALA A 265 28.69 -19.76 19.02
N ASN A 266 28.65 -20.34 17.82
CA ASN A 266 29.19 -19.72 16.62
C ASN A 266 28.11 -18.88 15.94
N VAL A 267 28.16 -17.56 16.13
CA VAL A 267 27.25 -16.61 15.47
C VAL A 267 27.75 -16.35 14.05
N LEU A 268 26.87 -16.60 13.07
CA LEU A 268 27.14 -16.48 11.64
C LEU A 268 26.57 -15.19 11.07
N PHE A 269 25.47 -14.70 11.64
CA PHE A 269 24.83 -13.45 11.31
C PHE A 269 24.14 -12.88 12.54
N SER A 270 24.16 -11.56 12.69
CA SER A 270 23.37 -10.87 13.72
C SER A 270 22.94 -9.48 13.25
N ASN A 271 21.71 -9.07 13.58
CA ASN A 271 21.22 -7.70 13.45
C ASN A 271 20.32 -7.36 14.64
N ASP A 272 20.70 -6.33 15.39
CA ASP A 272 20.05 -5.82 16.61
C ASP A 272 19.50 -4.40 16.41
N GLY A 273 18.88 -4.16 15.24
CA GLY A 273 18.30 -2.85 14.92
C GLY A 273 19.28 -1.89 14.25
N THR A 274 20.16 -2.42 13.39
CA THR A 274 21.10 -1.62 12.59
C THR A 274 20.75 -1.68 11.10
N PRO A 275 21.05 -0.63 10.32
CA PRO A 275 20.65 -0.58 8.91
C PRO A 275 21.48 -1.50 7.99
N THR A 276 22.53 -2.13 8.52
CA THR A 276 23.47 -2.95 7.76
C THR A 276 23.06 -4.42 7.74
N GLY A 277 23.33 -5.11 6.64
CA GLY A 277 23.09 -6.55 6.52
C GLY A 277 21.64 -6.93 6.27
N MET A 278 20.77 -5.95 6.00
CA MET A 278 19.35 -6.13 5.74
C MET A 278 18.94 -5.23 4.56
N THR A 279 18.16 -5.76 3.62
CA THR A 279 17.68 -5.03 2.43
C THR A 279 16.16 -5.12 2.35
N PRO A 280 15.43 -4.00 2.57
CA PRO A 280 13.98 -3.97 2.41
C PRO A 280 13.56 -3.91 0.93
N SER A 281 12.36 -4.39 0.62
CA SER A 281 11.74 -4.22 -0.71
C SER A 281 10.21 -4.40 -0.68
N ASN A 282 9.56 -3.82 -1.69
CA ASN A 282 8.16 -4.03 -2.02
C ASN A 282 8.06 -5.10 -3.13
N ASN A 283 7.33 -6.18 -2.86
CA ASN A 283 7.12 -7.29 -3.79
C ASN A 283 5.78 -7.25 -4.52
N VAL A 284 4.97 -6.20 -4.29
CA VAL A 284 3.75 -6.00 -5.08
C VAL A 284 4.15 -5.79 -6.54
N SER A 285 3.45 -6.45 -7.46
CA SER A 285 3.60 -6.19 -8.88
C SER A 285 3.04 -4.81 -9.19
N ILE A 286 3.92 -3.85 -9.43
CA ILE A 286 3.57 -2.47 -9.78
C ILE A 286 3.11 -2.38 -11.24
N GLY A 287 2.04 -1.61 -11.47
CA GLY A 287 1.49 -1.37 -12.81
C GLY A 287 2.35 -0.42 -13.65
N GLY A 288 3.19 0.38 -12.99
CA GLY A 288 3.97 1.45 -13.59
C GLY A 288 3.19 2.77 -13.63
N ASP A 289 3.92 3.86 -13.77
CA ASP A 289 3.36 5.18 -14.05
C ASP A 289 3.13 5.33 -15.56
N LEU A 290 1.87 5.29 -15.98
CA LEU A 290 1.45 5.14 -17.38
C LEU A 290 0.82 6.39 -17.97
N TRP A 291 0.66 7.46 -17.18
CA TRP A 291 0.15 8.72 -17.69
C TRP A 291 1.18 9.41 -18.58
N HIS A 292 0.80 9.72 -19.81
CA HIS A 292 1.64 10.43 -20.77
C HIS A 292 0.80 11.26 -21.74
N ILE A 293 1.47 12.12 -22.52
CA ILE A 293 0.81 12.82 -23.63
C ILE A 293 0.94 11.99 -24.90
N ALA A 294 -0.21 11.66 -25.50
CA ALA A 294 -0.31 10.98 -26.78
C ALA A 294 -0.79 11.94 -27.89
N THR A 295 -0.74 11.46 -29.14
CA THR A 295 -1.25 12.21 -30.30
C THR A 295 -2.33 11.43 -31.05
N GLY A 296 -3.31 12.15 -31.57
CA GLY A 296 -4.46 11.57 -32.27
C GLY A 296 -5.06 12.51 -33.31
N VAL A 297 -5.99 11.97 -34.09
CA VAL A 297 -6.74 12.73 -35.12
C VAL A 297 -8.22 12.73 -34.79
N GLY A 298 -8.91 13.82 -35.13
CA GLY A 298 -10.36 13.96 -34.88
C GLY A 298 -10.71 14.27 -33.43
N LEU A 299 -9.77 14.83 -32.67
CA LEU A 299 -9.95 15.22 -31.28
C LEU A 299 -10.71 16.56 -31.16
N PRO A 300 -11.38 16.82 -30.01
CA PRO A 300 -12.12 18.06 -29.78
C PRO A 300 -11.24 19.32 -29.74
N SER A 301 -9.99 19.19 -29.29
CA SER A 301 -8.94 20.20 -29.29
C SER A 301 -7.69 19.61 -29.93
N GLY A 302 -7.10 20.34 -30.87
CA GLY A 302 -5.84 20.02 -31.55
C GLY A 302 -5.55 18.54 -31.83
N SER A 303 -4.38 18.08 -31.39
CA SER A 303 -3.91 16.71 -31.68
C SER A 303 -3.33 16.00 -30.46
N TYR A 304 -3.24 16.65 -29.30
CA TYR A 304 -2.65 16.09 -28.09
C TYR A 304 -3.73 15.75 -27.06
N PHE A 305 -3.48 14.71 -26.26
CA PHE A 305 -4.34 14.34 -25.14
C PHE A 305 -3.54 13.58 -24.09
N ALA A 306 -3.95 13.66 -22.83
CA ALA A 306 -3.44 12.78 -21.78
C ALA A 306 -4.02 11.38 -21.95
N ASP A 307 -3.15 10.38 -21.97
CA ASP A 307 -3.48 8.96 -22.12
C ASP A 307 -2.88 8.17 -20.97
N CYS A 308 -3.59 7.12 -20.55
CA CYS A 308 -3.19 6.22 -19.47
C CYS A 308 -3.17 4.79 -20.01
N ASN A 309 -2.03 4.39 -20.56
CA ASN A 309 -1.74 3.05 -21.05
C ASN A 309 -0.22 2.88 -21.23
N ASP A 310 0.20 1.64 -21.47
CA ASP A 310 1.57 1.37 -21.93
C ASP A 310 1.77 1.99 -23.32
N SER A 311 2.58 3.04 -23.39
CA SER A 311 2.81 3.83 -24.62
C SER A 311 3.46 3.05 -25.77
N LEU A 312 4.06 1.88 -25.51
CA LEU A 312 4.71 1.05 -26.53
C LEU A 312 3.73 0.06 -27.16
N THR A 313 2.82 -0.48 -26.36
CA THR A 313 1.88 -1.53 -26.77
C THR A 313 0.46 -1.01 -27.00
N GLY A 314 0.10 0.13 -26.43
CA GLY A 314 -1.25 0.68 -26.39
C GLY A 314 -2.22 -0.14 -25.54
N THR A 315 -1.70 -0.91 -24.58
CA THR A 315 -2.50 -1.80 -23.71
C THR A 315 -2.43 -1.39 -22.25
N TYR A 316 -3.28 -1.98 -21.40
CA TYR A 316 -3.23 -1.77 -19.96
C TYR A 316 -2.33 -2.81 -19.29
N ASN A 317 -1.55 -2.38 -18.30
CA ASN A 317 -0.78 -3.30 -17.47
C ASN A 317 -1.69 -3.94 -16.41
N PRO A 318 -1.40 -5.18 -15.98
CA PRO A 318 -1.95 -5.69 -14.73
C PRO A 318 -1.64 -4.73 -13.57
N ASN A 319 -2.55 -4.63 -12.60
CA ASN A 319 -2.41 -3.75 -11.44
C ASN A 319 -2.19 -2.27 -11.79
N MET A 320 -2.81 -1.78 -12.87
CA MET A 320 -2.76 -0.37 -13.23
C MET A 320 -3.72 0.46 -12.35
N ILE A 321 -3.22 1.00 -11.24
CA ILE A 321 -3.89 2.03 -10.44
C ILE A 321 -3.05 3.30 -10.57
N ASN A 322 -3.56 4.30 -11.30
CA ASN A 322 -2.77 5.44 -11.73
C ASN A 322 -3.57 6.74 -11.59
N SER A 323 -2.93 7.76 -11.03
CA SER A 323 -3.52 9.09 -10.86
C SER A 323 -2.79 10.13 -11.70
N LEU A 324 -3.58 11.05 -12.28
CA LEU A 324 -3.11 12.27 -12.92
C LEU A 324 -3.65 13.45 -12.11
N ILE A 325 -2.74 14.13 -11.44
CA ILE A 325 -3.03 15.13 -10.41
C ILE A 325 -2.79 16.51 -11.02
N SER A 326 -3.82 17.36 -11.02
CA SER A 326 -3.71 18.71 -11.54
C SER A 326 -2.78 19.57 -10.70
N GLU A 327 -2.30 20.65 -11.30
CA GLU A 327 -1.76 21.76 -10.52
C GLU A 327 -2.83 22.35 -9.58
N TYR A 328 -2.39 23.12 -8.58
CA TYR A 328 -3.30 23.82 -7.67
C TYR A 328 -4.13 24.85 -8.44
N VAL A 329 -5.43 24.60 -8.55
CA VAL A 329 -6.39 25.56 -9.12
C VAL A 329 -6.92 26.47 -8.00
N TRP A 330 -6.61 27.76 -8.09
CA TRP A 330 -7.15 28.75 -7.16
C TRP A 330 -8.59 29.09 -7.53
N LEU A 331 -9.54 28.74 -6.66
CA LEU A 331 -10.91 29.21 -6.76
C LEU A 331 -11.04 30.55 -6.00
N PRO A 332 -11.52 31.62 -6.65
CA PRO A 332 -11.66 32.91 -5.97
C PRO A 332 -12.74 32.85 -4.89
N ASP A 333 -12.44 33.39 -3.70
CA ASP A 333 -13.36 33.48 -2.54
C ASP A 333 -14.57 34.42 -2.75
N THR A 334 -14.69 35.02 -3.94
CA THR A 334 -15.74 36.00 -4.24
C THR A 334 -16.58 35.52 -5.41
N LEU A 335 -17.72 34.88 -5.09
CA LEU A 335 -18.91 35.09 -5.89
C LEU A 335 -19.26 36.58 -5.76
N SER A 336 -18.78 37.40 -6.70
CA SER A 336 -19.33 38.73 -6.86
C SER A 336 -20.79 38.51 -7.23
N ALA A 337 -21.69 38.79 -6.29
CA ALA A 337 -23.12 38.76 -6.52
C ALA A 337 -23.42 39.71 -7.68
N ILE A 338 -23.81 39.14 -8.83
CA ILE A 338 -24.31 39.89 -9.99
C ILE A 338 -25.78 40.20 -9.76
#